data_AF-A0A9P1M5M7-F1
#
_entry.id   AF-A0A9P1M5M7-F1
#
_cell.length_a   1.000
_cell.length_b   1.000
_cell.length_c   1.000
_cell.angle_alpha   90.00
_cell.angle_beta   90.00
_cell.angle_gamma   90.00
#
_symmetry.space_group_name_H-M   'P 1'
#
loop_
_entity.id
_entity.type
_entity.pdbx_description
1 polymer ?
#
loop_
_entity_poly.entity_id
_entity_poly.type
_entity_poly.pdbx_seq_one_letter_code
_entity_poly.pdbx_strand_id
1 'polypeptide(L)'
;MRKALFPLHQNLRLGGKLPSLDMPHHPHPKEWIPYREGVTISRPKGKTGSPSTRVTLHFATETTTTPEAVHPLPHAPRAATTGASPSAAAPPSPPSSQRAHTRTATTSASAPRSAASPCPAPSPGKIPDFKHLLVVFGGPKGIEYAAGNDPELGKMLQEGTKTRELFDHWINVLPGQGSRTIRTEEAMFIGLTALGGLFESS
;
A
#
# COMPACT_ATOMS: atom_id res chain seq x y z
N MET A 1 9.72 -14.51 -13.98
CA MET A 1 8.80 -14.76 -12.84
C MET A 1 7.32 -14.65 -13.20
N ARG A 2 6.83 -13.58 -13.87
CA ARG A 2 5.39 -13.41 -14.16
C ARG A 2 4.72 -14.64 -14.82
N LYS A 3 5.35 -15.22 -15.86
CA LYS A 3 4.86 -16.42 -16.55
C LYS A 3 4.77 -17.68 -15.66
N ALA A 4 5.57 -17.76 -14.60
CA ALA A 4 5.61 -18.91 -13.70
C ALA A 4 4.60 -18.78 -12.54
N LEU A 5 4.35 -17.55 -12.07
CA LEU A 5 3.45 -17.27 -10.95
C LEU A 5 2.00 -17.04 -11.39
N PHE A 6 1.80 -16.49 -12.60
CA PHE A 6 0.48 -16.12 -13.09
C PHE A 6 0.18 -16.87 -14.39
N PRO A 7 -0.80 -17.80 -14.38
CA PRO A 7 -1.30 -18.37 -15.62
C PRO A 7 -1.89 -17.25 -16.50
N LEU A 8 -1.89 -17.46 -17.82
CA LEU A 8 -2.42 -16.47 -18.75
C LEU A 8 -3.92 -16.29 -18.50
N HIS A 9 -4.31 -15.14 -17.94
CA HIS A 9 -5.70 -14.81 -17.66
C HIS A 9 -6.20 -13.74 -18.62
N GLN A 10 -7.45 -13.86 -19.08
CA GLN A 10 -8.06 -12.92 -20.03
C GLN A 10 -8.04 -11.48 -19.51
N ASN A 11 -8.36 -11.28 -18.22
CA ASN A 11 -8.31 -9.95 -17.57
C ASN A 11 -6.90 -9.34 -17.51
N LEU A 12 -5.83 -10.16 -17.58
CA LEU A 12 -4.44 -9.70 -17.52
C LEU A 12 -3.76 -9.64 -18.90
N ARG A 13 -4.48 -9.97 -19.98
CA ARG A 13 -3.94 -10.01 -21.36
C ARG A 13 -3.28 -8.70 -21.78
N LEU A 14 -3.81 -7.57 -21.31
CA LEU A 14 -3.29 -6.23 -21.61
C LEU A 14 -2.43 -5.64 -20.50
N GLY A 15 -2.18 -6.38 -19.40
CA GLY A 15 -1.41 -5.86 -18.26
C GLY A 15 0.03 -5.48 -18.61
N GLY A 16 0.59 -6.05 -19.68
CA GLY A 16 1.91 -5.67 -20.21
C GLY A 16 1.95 -4.31 -20.91
N LYS A 17 0.81 -3.65 -21.15
CA LYS A 17 0.74 -2.29 -21.71
C LYS A 17 0.75 -1.20 -20.64
N LEU A 18 0.62 -1.57 -19.36
CA LEU A 18 0.74 -0.62 -18.27
C LEU A 18 2.17 -0.09 -18.19
N PRO A 19 2.37 1.15 -17.71
CA PRO A 19 3.71 1.68 -17.49
C PRO A 19 4.52 0.72 -16.62
N SER A 20 5.75 0.43 -17.04
CA SER A 20 6.65 -0.42 -16.28
C SER A 20 6.99 0.27 -14.95
N LEU A 21 6.82 -0.46 -13.85
CA LEU A 21 7.36 -0.06 -12.56
C LEU A 21 8.82 -0.47 -12.52
N ASP A 22 9.72 0.50 -12.66
CA ASP A 22 11.14 0.30 -12.46
C ASP A 22 11.44 0.30 -10.96
N MET A 23 11.62 -0.89 -10.40
CA MET A 23 11.84 -1.09 -8.98
C MET A 23 13.21 -1.72 -8.77
N PRO A 24 13.89 -1.50 -7.63
CA PRO A 24 15.23 -2.06 -7.39
C PRO A 24 15.32 -3.59 -7.51
N HIS A 25 14.21 -4.30 -7.34
CA HIS A 25 14.10 -5.76 -7.52
C HIS A 25 13.71 -6.18 -8.96
N HIS A 26 13.66 -5.25 -9.90
CA HIS A 26 13.49 -5.44 -11.35
C HIS A 26 14.78 -5.06 -12.11
N PRO A 27 15.94 -5.67 -11.78
CA PRO A 27 17.20 -5.26 -12.38
C PRO A 27 17.23 -5.49 -13.88
N HIS A 28 17.99 -4.66 -14.58
CA HIS A 28 18.35 -4.96 -15.96
C HIS A 28 19.21 -6.25 -15.98
N PRO A 29 19.14 -7.12 -17.00
CA PRO A 29 19.90 -8.38 -17.02
C PRO A 29 21.42 -8.26 -16.85
N LYS A 30 21.98 -7.09 -17.17
CA LYS A 30 23.41 -6.79 -17.03
C LYS A 30 23.79 -6.20 -15.67
N GLU A 31 22.81 -5.82 -14.88
CA GLU A 31 23.00 -5.19 -13.58
C GLU A 31 23.13 -6.28 -12.50
N TRP A 32 24.20 -6.19 -11.72
CA TRP A 32 24.33 -7.04 -10.55
C TRP A 32 23.60 -6.42 -9.36
N ILE A 33 22.81 -7.24 -8.66
CA ILE A 33 22.18 -6.88 -7.40
C ILE A 33 22.33 -8.05 -6.42
N PRO A 34 22.60 -7.77 -5.13
CA PRO A 34 22.84 -8.80 -4.12
C PRO A 34 21.56 -9.54 -3.71
N TYR A 35 20.39 -8.92 -3.86
CA TYR A 35 19.10 -9.54 -3.54
C TYR A 35 18.29 -9.75 -4.80
N ARG A 36 17.81 -10.97 -5.04
CA ARG A 36 17.01 -11.31 -6.24
C ARG A 36 15.78 -12.11 -5.87
N GLU A 37 14.70 -11.85 -6.59
CA GLU A 37 13.48 -12.63 -6.47
C GLU A 37 13.54 -13.87 -7.37
N GLY A 38 13.17 -15.02 -6.81
CA GLY A 38 13.16 -16.32 -7.47
C GLY A 38 11.84 -17.05 -7.28
N VAL A 39 11.64 -18.12 -8.06
CA VAL A 39 10.49 -19.02 -7.93
C VAL A 39 11.01 -20.45 -7.84
N THR A 40 10.51 -21.21 -6.87
CA THR A 40 10.86 -22.63 -6.71
C THR A 40 10.29 -23.46 -7.87
N ILE A 41 11.13 -24.24 -8.55
CA ILE A 41 10.74 -25.01 -9.75
C ILE A 41 10.26 -26.43 -9.40
N SER A 42 10.89 -27.07 -8.40
CA SER A 42 10.53 -28.41 -7.95
C SER A 42 10.94 -28.64 -6.49
N ARG A 43 10.28 -29.60 -5.83
CA ARG A 43 10.61 -29.99 -4.45
C ARG A 43 11.65 -31.12 -4.47
N PRO A 44 12.87 -30.91 -3.95
CA PRO A 44 13.79 -32.02 -3.71
C PRO A 44 13.23 -32.94 -2.60
N LYS A 45 13.35 -34.26 -2.77
CA LYS A 45 12.89 -35.26 -1.78
C LYS A 45 13.52 -34.96 -0.41
N GLY A 46 12.69 -34.87 0.63
CA GLY A 46 13.14 -34.68 2.02
C GLY A 46 13.26 -33.24 2.53
N LYS A 47 13.04 -32.21 1.70
CA LYS A 47 13.02 -30.79 2.17
C LYS A 47 11.60 -30.22 2.21
N THR A 48 11.37 -29.25 3.08
CA THR A 48 10.14 -28.45 3.18
C THR A 48 10.15 -27.32 2.14
N GLY A 49 9.12 -27.24 1.30
CA GLY A 49 8.95 -26.19 0.29
C GLY A 49 7.93 -26.59 -0.78
N SER A 50 6.96 -25.72 -1.06
CA SER A 50 5.98 -25.90 -2.14
C SER A 50 6.57 -25.44 -3.48
N PRO A 51 6.35 -26.16 -4.59
CA PRO A 51 6.66 -25.66 -5.92
C PRO A 51 5.88 -24.36 -6.21
N SER A 52 6.37 -23.54 -7.15
CA SER A 52 5.75 -22.26 -7.52
C SER A 52 5.67 -21.20 -6.40
N THR A 53 6.52 -21.30 -5.39
CA THR A 53 6.62 -20.33 -4.29
C THR A 53 7.65 -19.24 -4.65
N ARG A 54 7.31 -17.97 -4.43
CA ARG A 54 8.25 -16.84 -4.55
C ARG A 54 9.20 -16.83 -3.35
N VAL A 55 10.49 -16.68 -3.61
CA VAL A 55 11.56 -16.63 -2.59
C VAL A 55 12.52 -15.48 -2.87
N THR A 56 13.02 -14.83 -1.83
CA THR A 56 14.08 -13.83 -1.92
C THR A 56 15.43 -14.52 -1.68
N LEU A 57 16.37 -14.31 -2.59
CA LEU A 57 17.70 -14.92 -2.57
C LEU A 57 18.77 -13.85 -2.37
N HIS A 58 19.71 -14.11 -1.46
CA HIS A 58 20.87 -13.27 -1.23
C HIS A 58 22.13 -13.90 -1.87
N PHE A 59 22.83 -13.08 -2.64
CA PHE A 59 24.12 -13.37 -3.27
C PHE A 59 25.17 -12.51 -2.59
N ALA A 60 26.09 -13.12 -1.84
CA ALA A 60 27.13 -12.39 -1.13
C ALA A 60 28.07 -11.61 -2.07
N THR A 61 28.30 -12.15 -3.27
CA THR A 61 29.16 -11.58 -4.32
C THR A 61 28.65 -11.91 -5.72
N GLU A 62 29.13 -11.20 -6.74
CA GLU A 62 28.89 -11.51 -8.17
C GLU A 62 29.23 -12.94 -8.56
N THR A 63 30.22 -13.53 -7.91
CA THR A 63 30.71 -14.88 -8.19
C THR A 63 30.02 -15.98 -7.37
N THR A 64 29.07 -15.62 -6.50
CA THR A 64 28.37 -16.58 -5.64
C THR A 64 27.53 -17.54 -6.47
N THR A 65 27.84 -18.83 -6.40
CA THR A 65 27.13 -19.90 -7.13
C THR A 65 25.95 -20.48 -6.37
N THR A 66 25.96 -20.39 -5.03
CA THR A 66 24.91 -20.92 -4.15
C THR A 66 24.35 -19.81 -3.27
N PRO A 67 23.19 -19.22 -3.65
CA PRO A 67 22.59 -18.14 -2.87
C PRO A 67 21.86 -18.68 -1.64
N GLU A 68 21.73 -17.81 -0.63
CA GLU A 68 20.98 -18.10 0.59
C GLU A 68 19.53 -17.61 0.46
N ALA A 69 18.56 -18.40 0.92
CA ALA A 69 17.16 -17.98 0.97
C ALA A 69 16.91 -17.13 2.22
N VAL A 70 16.50 -15.88 2.03
CA VAL A 70 16.34 -14.89 3.10
C VAL A 70 14.89 -14.41 3.21
N HIS A 71 14.56 -13.76 4.33
CA HIS A 71 13.24 -13.19 4.55
C HIS A 71 13.00 -11.97 3.63
N PRO A 72 11.80 -11.79 3.04
CA PRO A 72 11.50 -10.71 2.08
C PRO A 72 11.37 -9.29 2.68
N LEU A 73 11.49 -9.13 4.00
CA LEU A 73 11.45 -7.82 4.68
C LEU A 73 12.86 -7.22 4.73
N PRO A 74 13.01 -5.88 4.72
CA PRO A 74 14.11 -5.25 4.00
C PRO A 74 15.45 -5.50 4.69
N HIS A 75 16.31 -6.27 4.02
CA HIS A 75 17.76 -6.27 4.24
C HIS A 75 18.49 -5.29 3.31
N ALA A 76 17.74 -4.54 2.50
CA ALA A 76 18.27 -3.53 1.61
C ALA A 76 18.37 -2.16 2.33
N PRO A 77 19.37 -1.31 2.01
CA PRO A 77 19.44 0.04 2.56
C PRO A 77 18.13 0.79 2.32
N ARG A 78 17.77 1.73 3.21
CA ARG A 78 16.50 2.50 3.24
C ARG A 78 16.06 3.10 1.88
N ALA A 79 16.97 3.16 0.90
CA ALA A 79 16.72 3.59 -0.48
C ALA A 79 16.15 2.51 -1.43
N ALA A 80 16.13 1.22 -1.05
CA ALA A 80 15.72 0.12 -1.92
C ALA A 80 14.38 -0.49 -1.45
N THR A 81 13.28 0.06 -1.96
CA THR A 81 11.92 -0.44 -1.69
C THR A 81 11.70 -1.80 -2.39
N THR A 82 11.36 -2.84 -1.63
CA THR A 82 11.12 -4.21 -2.15
C THR A 82 9.74 -4.43 -2.79
N GLY A 83 9.03 -3.35 -3.13
CA GLY A 83 7.67 -3.43 -3.68
C GLY A 83 6.58 -3.47 -2.61
N ALA A 84 5.33 -3.30 -3.05
CA ALA A 84 4.17 -3.46 -2.19
C ALA A 84 3.61 -4.89 -2.31
N SER A 85 3.18 -5.46 -1.18
CA SER A 85 2.43 -6.72 -1.19
C SER A 85 0.94 -6.42 -1.35
N PRO A 86 0.28 -6.86 -2.43
CA PRO A 86 -1.15 -6.70 -2.56
C PRO A 86 -1.85 -7.59 -1.52
N SER A 87 -2.78 -7.00 -0.76
CA SER A 87 -3.67 -7.75 0.12
C SER A 87 -5.10 -7.46 -0.31
N ALA A 88 -5.86 -8.52 -0.62
CA ALA A 88 -7.31 -8.40 -0.74
C ALA A 88 -7.86 -8.26 0.69
N ALA A 89 -8.35 -7.08 1.03
CA ALA A 89 -9.06 -6.85 2.27
C ALA A 89 -10.57 -6.92 2.00
N ALA A 90 -11.32 -7.54 2.92
CA ALA A 90 -12.75 -7.31 3.05
C ALA A 90 -13.01 -5.78 3.26
N PRO A 91 -14.25 -5.27 3.07
CA PRO A 91 -14.61 -3.93 3.55
C PRO A 91 -14.10 -3.73 4.99
N PRO A 92 -13.73 -2.50 5.39
CA PRO A 92 -12.87 -2.27 6.55
C PRO A 92 -13.52 -2.75 7.85
N SER A 93 -13.42 -4.03 8.16
CA SER A 93 -13.83 -4.59 9.44
C SER A 93 -12.92 -3.98 10.51
N PRO A 94 -13.42 -3.64 11.70
CA PRO A 94 -12.54 -3.22 12.78
C PRO A 94 -11.57 -4.36 13.10
N PRO A 95 -10.24 -4.18 12.97
CA PRO A 95 -9.33 -5.22 13.43
C PRO A 95 -9.42 -5.31 14.95
N SER A 96 -9.62 -6.53 15.45
CA SER A 96 -9.46 -6.87 16.86
C SER A 96 -8.11 -6.36 17.36
N SER A 97 -8.15 -5.67 18.50
CA SER A 97 -7.02 -5.10 19.23
C SER A 97 -5.76 -5.97 19.19
N GLN A 98 -4.71 -5.54 18.45
CA GLN A 98 -3.28 -5.80 18.73
C GLN A 98 -2.38 -5.34 17.58
N ARG A 99 -2.30 -4.03 17.31
CA ARG A 99 -1.06 -3.36 16.87
C ARG A 99 -1.33 -1.86 16.75
N ALA A 100 -0.44 -1.06 17.32
CA ALA A 100 -0.45 0.39 17.17
C ALA A 100 -0.21 0.74 15.68
N HIS A 101 -1.30 0.93 14.95
CA HIS A 101 -1.31 1.42 13.58
C HIS A 101 -1.92 2.81 13.61
N THR A 102 -1.20 3.81 13.12
CA THR A 102 -1.80 5.12 12.87
C THR A 102 -2.64 5.00 11.61
N ARG A 103 -3.96 5.19 11.73
CA ARG A 103 -4.94 5.09 10.65
C ARG A 103 -5.25 6.49 10.15
N THR A 104 -4.81 6.78 8.94
CA THR A 104 -5.10 8.05 8.26
C THR A 104 -6.06 7.81 7.11
N ALA A 105 -7.25 8.41 7.19
CA ALA A 105 -8.19 8.44 6.08
C ALA A 105 -8.07 9.76 5.33
N THR A 106 -8.12 9.69 4.00
CA THR A 106 -8.17 10.86 3.14
C THR A 106 -9.56 10.98 2.53
N THR A 107 -10.21 12.13 2.68
CA THR A 107 -11.48 12.39 1.97
C THR A 107 -11.26 13.10 0.65
N SER A 108 -11.80 12.52 -0.41
CA SER A 108 -12.05 13.17 -1.71
C SER A 108 -13.53 13.57 -1.90
N ALA A 109 -14.39 13.31 -0.91
CA ALA A 109 -15.82 13.59 -0.99
C ALA A 109 -16.13 15.05 -0.63
N SER A 110 -16.93 15.69 -1.48
CA SER A 110 -17.35 17.09 -1.44
C SER A 110 -17.80 17.56 -0.06
N ALA A 111 -16.99 18.38 0.62
CA ALA A 111 -17.50 19.29 1.63
C ALA A 111 -18.28 20.43 0.95
N PRO A 112 -19.45 20.86 1.47
CA PRO A 112 -20.17 22.01 0.92
C PRO A 112 -19.32 23.29 1.01
N ARG A 113 -19.33 24.09 -0.07
CA ARG A 113 -18.50 25.29 -0.31
C ARG A 113 -18.63 26.44 0.72
N SER A 114 -19.34 26.26 1.83
CA SER A 114 -19.67 27.35 2.77
C SER A 114 -19.06 27.21 4.17
N ALA A 115 -18.15 26.26 4.42
CA ALA A 115 -17.51 26.09 5.74
C ALA A 115 -16.00 25.80 5.69
N ALA A 116 -15.33 26.12 4.59
CA ALA A 116 -13.87 26.01 4.51
C ALA A 116 -13.23 27.38 4.75
N SER A 117 -12.90 27.68 6.01
CA SER A 117 -11.79 28.60 6.27
C SER A 117 -10.56 28.09 5.51
N PRO A 118 -9.70 28.96 4.97
CA PRO A 118 -8.43 28.56 4.38
C PRO A 118 -7.57 28.00 5.50
N CYS A 119 -7.74 26.71 5.79
CA CYS A 119 -6.85 26.02 6.68
C CYS A 119 -5.51 25.98 5.94
N PRO A 120 -4.42 26.55 6.49
CA PRO A 120 -3.11 26.40 5.91
C PRO A 120 -2.85 24.91 5.67
N ALA A 121 -2.03 24.57 4.66
CA ALA A 121 -1.48 23.21 4.50
C ALA A 121 -1.24 22.64 5.89
N PRO A 122 -1.76 21.44 6.22
CA PRO A 122 -1.91 20.98 7.59
C PRO A 122 -0.62 21.37 8.30
N SER A 123 -0.69 22.33 9.23
CA SER A 123 0.40 22.49 10.17
C SER A 123 0.62 21.06 10.66
N PRO A 124 1.86 20.52 10.60
CA PRO A 124 2.10 19.15 10.99
C PRO A 124 1.76 19.06 12.47
N GLY A 125 0.49 18.89 12.79
CA GLY A 125 0.02 18.43 14.07
C GLY A 125 0.75 17.13 14.22
N LYS A 126 1.71 17.10 15.14
CA LYS A 126 2.65 16.01 15.36
C LYS A 126 1.91 14.70 15.17
N ILE A 127 2.09 14.07 14.01
CA ILE A 127 1.68 12.68 13.88
C ILE A 127 2.59 11.96 14.86
N PRO A 128 2.03 11.22 15.83
CA PRO A 128 2.84 10.52 16.82
C PRO A 128 3.75 9.53 16.10
N ASP A 129 4.91 9.25 16.70
CA ASP A 129 5.83 8.24 16.17
C ASP A 129 5.08 6.93 15.92
N PHE A 130 5.20 6.40 14.70
CA PHE A 130 4.51 5.20 14.29
C PHE A 130 5.49 4.19 13.71
N LYS A 131 5.23 2.91 13.94
CA LYS A 131 5.95 1.81 13.27
C LYS A 131 5.29 1.43 11.96
N HIS A 132 3.98 1.61 11.86
CA HIS A 132 3.17 1.22 10.71
C HIS A 132 2.05 2.24 10.47
N LEU A 133 2.01 2.78 9.26
CA LEU A 133 0.98 3.71 8.80
C LEU A 133 0.02 2.98 7.86
N LEU A 134 -1.28 3.15 8.09
CA LEU A 134 -2.32 2.73 7.15
C LEU A 134 -3.00 3.98 6.58
N VAL A 135 -2.88 4.17 5.26
CA VAL A 135 -3.58 5.24 4.54
C VAL A 135 -4.76 4.65 3.78
N VAL A 136 -5.95 5.19 4.00
CA VAL A 136 -7.20 4.70 3.39
C VAL A 136 -7.78 5.76 2.46
N PHE A 137 -7.96 5.38 1.18
CA PHE A 137 -8.58 6.21 0.15
C PHE A 137 -9.99 5.70 -0.16
N GLY A 138 -10.95 6.61 -0.24
CA GLY A 138 -12.32 6.30 -0.65
C GLY A 138 -12.50 6.23 -2.16
N GLY A 139 -13.61 5.62 -2.58
CA GLY A 139 -14.10 5.72 -3.96
C GLY A 139 -14.83 7.04 -4.23
N PRO A 140 -15.46 7.18 -5.40
CA PRO A 140 -16.20 8.41 -5.76
C PRO A 140 -17.33 8.79 -4.79
N LYS A 141 -17.90 7.81 -4.07
CA LYS A 141 -18.94 8.02 -3.05
C LYS A 141 -18.38 8.22 -1.62
N GLY A 142 -17.06 8.33 -1.48
CA GLY A 142 -16.40 8.44 -0.18
C GLY A 142 -16.21 7.10 0.54
N ILE A 143 -15.59 7.18 1.71
CA ILE A 143 -15.33 6.02 2.59
C ILE A 143 -16.62 5.64 3.34
N GLU A 144 -17.48 6.63 3.58
CA GLU A 144 -18.77 6.51 4.23
C GLU A 144 -19.68 5.52 3.49
N TYR A 145 -19.67 5.55 2.16
CA TYR A 145 -20.42 4.59 1.36
C TYR A 145 -19.92 3.16 1.57
N ALA A 146 -18.60 2.94 1.65
CA ALA A 146 -18.05 1.61 1.91
C ALA A 146 -18.41 1.14 3.33
N ALA A 147 -18.25 2.01 4.33
CA ALA A 147 -18.58 1.72 5.73
C ALA A 147 -20.08 1.40 5.92
N GLY A 148 -20.98 2.12 5.24
CA GLY A 148 -22.42 1.87 5.34
C GLY A 148 -22.91 0.58 4.67
N ASN A 149 -22.13 0.01 3.74
CA ASN A 149 -22.45 -1.28 3.10
C ASN A 149 -21.78 -2.47 3.80
N ASP A 150 -20.95 -2.21 4.81
CA ASP A 150 -20.36 -3.26 5.64
C ASP A 150 -21.35 -3.66 6.75
N PRO A 151 -21.64 -4.96 6.97
CA PRO A 151 -22.62 -5.40 7.96
C PRO A 151 -22.28 -5.06 9.41
N GLU A 152 -20.99 -4.95 9.76
CA GLU A 152 -20.53 -4.64 11.11
C GLU A 152 -20.45 -3.12 11.31
N LEU A 153 -19.76 -2.41 10.41
CA LEU A 153 -19.66 -0.96 10.49
C LEU A 153 -21.01 -0.28 10.27
N GLY A 154 -21.86 -0.79 9.38
CA GLY A 154 -23.18 -0.22 9.11
C GLY A 154 -24.06 -0.16 10.35
N LYS A 155 -23.98 -1.16 11.24
CA LYS A 155 -24.67 -1.14 12.54
C LYS A 155 -24.12 -0.06 13.45
N MET A 156 -22.80 0.04 13.58
CA MET A 156 -22.15 1.09 14.38
C MET A 156 -22.51 2.50 13.89
N LEU A 157 -22.65 2.69 12.57
CA LEU A 157 -23.08 3.95 11.97
C LEU A 157 -24.55 4.26 12.25
N GLN A 158 -25.43 3.25 12.26
CA GLN A 158 -26.84 3.40 12.64
C GLN A 158 -27.01 3.73 14.13
N GLU A 159 -26.12 3.22 14.98
CA GLU A 159 -26.04 3.53 16.41
C GLU A 159 -25.47 4.94 16.70
N GLY A 160 -25.12 5.70 15.65
CA GLY A 160 -24.75 7.11 15.74
C GLY A 160 -23.24 7.39 15.63
N THR A 161 -22.40 6.36 15.51
CA THR A 161 -20.96 6.52 15.27
C THR A 161 -20.75 7.17 13.90
N LYS A 162 -19.83 8.14 13.79
CA LYS A 162 -19.49 8.71 12.48
C LYS A 162 -18.33 7.93 11.86
N THR A 163 -18.35 7.71 10.55
CA THR A 163 -17.25 7.05 9.81
C THR A 163 -15.88 7.64 10.11
N ARG A 164 -15.81 8.95 10.37
CA ARG A 164 -14.60 9.68 10.76
C ARG A 164 -13.95 9.12 12.03
N GLU A 165 -14.73 8.64 12.98
CA GLU A 165 -14.28 8.15 14.29
C GLU A 165 -13.61 6.77 14.20
N LEU A 166 -13.67 6.11 13.04
CA LEU A 166 -12.95 4.87 12.78
C LEU A 166 -11.44 5.07 12.55
N PHE A 167 -10.98 6.32 12.46
CA PHE A 167 -9.62 6.69 12.08
C PHE A 167 -9.00 7.66 13.09
N ASP A 168 -7.71 7.51 13.34
CA ASP A 168 -6.96 8.42 14.22
C ASP A 168 -6.84 9.81 13.59
N HIS A 169 -6.63 9.83 12.26
CA HIS A 169 -6.54 11.06 11.48
C HIS A 169 -7.47 11.01 10.28
N TRP A 170 -8.14 12.13 10.03
CA TRP A 170 -9.03 12.31 8.88
C TRP A 170 -8.72 13.64 8.22
N ILE A 171 -8.03 13.55 7.08
CA ILE A 171 -7.34 14.68 6.45
C ILE A 171 -7.90 14.97 5.05
N ASN A 172 -7.88 16.24 4.67
CA ASN A 172 -8.07 16.66 3.28
C ASN A 172 -6.69 16.82 2.63
N VAL A 173 -6.40 16.01 1.62
CA VAL A 173 -5.11 16.01 0.91
C VAL A 173 -4.98 17.13 -0.12
N LEU A 174 -6.09 17.77 -0.51
CA LEU A 174 -6.10 18.88 -1.47
C LEU A 174 -7.10 19.97 -1.06
N PRO A 175 -6.74 20.86 -0.12
CA PRO A 175 -7.57 22.03 0.19
C PRO A 175 -7.67 22.95 -1.02
N GLY A 176 -8.84 23.54 -1.24
CA GLY A 176 -9.07 24.43 -2.39
C GLY A 176 -9.14 23.71 -3.76
N GLN A 177 -9.43 22.40 -3.78
CA GLN A 177 -9.60 21.66 -5.03
C GLN A 177 -10.53 22.40 -6.02
N GLY A 178 -10.07 22.53 -7.28
CA GLY A 178 -10.84 23.19 -8.35
C GLY A 178 -11.90 22.29 -9.00
N SER A 179 -11.87 20.99 -8.73
CA SER A 179 -12.84 20.00 -9.22
C SER A 179 -13.87 19.66 -8.15
N ARG A 180 -15.07 19.24 -8.56
CA ARG A 180 -16.10 18.73 -7.63
C ARG A 180 -15.69 17.42 -6.96
N THR A 181 -14.92 16.59 -7.67
CA THR A 181 -14.44 15.28 -7.21
C THR A 181 -13.00 15.06 -7.64
N ILE A 182 -12.25 14.32 -6.82
CA ILE A 182 -10.90 13.84 -7.14
C ILE A 182 -10.99 12.33 -7.30
N ARG A 183 -10.47 11.78 -8.40
CA ARG A 183 -10.48 10.33 -8.59
C ARG A 183 -9.52 9.66 -7.61
N THR A 184 -9.79 8.42 -7.24
CA THR A 184 -9.01 7.71 -6.21
C THR A 184 -7.54 7.59 -6.60
N GLU A 185 -7.25 7.35 -7.88
CA GLU A 185 -5.89 7.27 -8.42
C GLU A 185 -5.14 8.62 -8.35
N GLU A 186 -5.82 9.75 -8.55
CA GLU A 186 -5.26 11.09 -8.42
C GLU A 186 -5.01 11.43 -6.94
N ALA A 187 -6.01 11.15 -6.09
CA ALA A 187 -5.96 11.36 -4.65
C ALA A 187 -4.83 10.55 -3.99
N MET A 188 -4.57 9.33 -4.48
CA MET A 188 -3.46 8.49 -4.03
C MET A 188 -2.11 9.20 -4.23
N PHE A 189 -1.84 9.72 -5.43
CA PHE A 189 -0.59 10.41 -5.69
C PHE A 189 -0.45 11.71 -4.89
N ILE A 190 -1.50 12.52 -4.83
CA ILE A 190 -1.52 13.77 -4.06
C ILE A 190 -1.27 13.48 -2.58
N GLY A 191 -2.02 12.53 -2.02
CA GLY A 191 -1.93 12.16 -0.61
C GLY A 191 -0.57 11.59 -0.23
N LEU A 192 -0.03 10.65 -1.02
CA LEU A 192 1.30 10.09 -0.74
C LEU A 192 2.42 11.12 -0.87
N THR A 193 2.29 12.07 -1.80
CA THR A 193 3.26 13.19 -1.95
C THR A 193 3.18 14.13 -0.74
N ALA A 194 1.96 14.50 -0.33
CA ALA A 194 1.75 15.38 0.82
C ALA A 194 2.23 14.74 2.15
N LEU A 195 2.10 13.42 2.28
CA LEU A 195 2.58 12.65 3.43
C LEU A 195 4.09 12.34 3.37
N GLY A 196 4.75 12.61 2.24
CA GLY A 196 6.18 12.30 2.05
C GLY A 196 7.09 12.90 3.12
N GLY A 197 6.82 14.14 3.55
CA GLY A 197 7.60 14.83 4.59
C GLY A 197 7.58 14.16 5.97
N LEU A 198 6.64 13.24 6.22
CA LEU A 198 6.62 12.43 7.46
C LEU A 198 7.75 11.40 7.51
N PHE A 199 8.26 10.98 6.35
CA PHE A 199 9.27 9.94 6.25
C PHE A 199 10.69 10.48 6.11
N GLU A 200 10.82 11.76 5.74
CA GLU A 200 12.10 12.47 5.60
C GLU A 200 12.60 13.06 6.94
N SER A 201 11.70 13.24 7.91
CA SER A 201 11.99 13.85 9.22
C SER A 201 12.40 12.85 10.31
N SER A 202 12.69 11.58 9.95
CA SER A 202 13.13 10.50 10.86
C SER A 202 14.49 9.93 10.50
#